data_AF-A0AB34I1X0-F1
#
_entry.id   AF-A0AB34I1X0-F1
#
_cell.length_a   1.000
_cell.length_b   1.000
_cell.length_c   1.000
_cell.angle_alpha   90.00
_cell.angle_beta   90.00
_cell.angle_gamma   90.00
#
_symmetry.space_group_name_H-M   'P 1'
#
loop_
_entity.id
_entity.type
_entity.pdbx_description
1 polymer ?
#
loop_
_entity_poly.entity_id
_entity_poly.type
_entity_poly.pdbx_seq_one_letter_code
_entity_poly.pdbx_strand_id
1 'polypeptide(L)'
;MCDAFVGTWKLVSSENFEDYMKEVGVGFTTRKMAGMAKPNLIISVNGDVITIRSESAFKNTEISFKLSQEFEEVTADDRKVKSTITLDEGALVQVQKWDGKSTTIKRKRVDDKLVVVSIF
;
A
#
# COMPACT_ATOMS: atom_id res chain seq x y z
N MET A 1 11.55 10.69 9.65
CA MET A 1 11.88 11.02 8.25
C MET A 1 11.49 9.84 7.36
N CYS A 2 10.94 10.07 6.17
CA CYS A 2 10.52 8.97 5.27
C CYS A 2 11.70 8.10 4.79
N ASP A 3 12.92 8.60 4.88
CA ASP A 3 14.15 7.87 4.53
C ASP A 3 14.30 6.54 5.27
N ALA A 4 13.72 6.42 6.47
CA ALA A 4 13.72 5.16 7.23
C ALA A 4 13.01 4.00 6.52
N PHE A 5 12.14 4.30 5.55
CA PHE A 5 11.39 3.34 4.73
C PHE A 5 12.05 3.03 3.38
N VAL A 6 13.05 3.82 2.96
CA VAL A 6 13.68 3.69 1.64
C VAL A 6 14.37 2.34 1.52
N GLY A 7 14.14 1.67 0.39
CA GLY A 7 14.72 0.37 0.10
C GLY A 7 13.74 -0.56 -0.61
N THR A 8 14.17 -1.81 -0.75
CA THR A 8 13.40 -2.89 -1.36
C THR A 8 13.02 -3.91 -0.30
N TRP A 9 11.72 -4.05 -0.09
CA TRP A 9 11.12 -4.95 0.90
C TRP A 9 10.50 -6.15 0.20
N LYS A 10 10.84 -7.36 0.65
CA LYS A 10 10.27 -8.60 0.11
C LYS A 10 9.16 -9.09 1.06
N LEU A 11 8.03 -9.51 0.51
CA LEU A 11 6.97 -10.11 1.31
C LEU A 11 7.46 -11.44 1.93
N VAL A 12 7.46 -11.52 3.26
CA VAL A 12 7.87 -12.72 4.01
C VAL A 12 6.71 -13.44 4.69
N SER A 13 5.64 -12.70 5.04
CA SER A 13 4.44 -13.24 5.69
C SER A 13 3.23 -12.38 5.35
N SER A 14 2.05 -12.99 5.29
CA SER A 14 0.78 -12.33 5.05
C SER A 14 -0.34 -13.10 5.74
N GLU A 15 -1.17 -12.40 6.49
CA GLU A 15 -2.29 -12.96 7.27
C GLU A 15 -3.57 -12.17 6.92
N ASN A 16 -4.70 -12.86 6.82
CA ASN A 16 -6.04 -12.28 6.54
C ASN A 16 -6.15 -11.39 5.29
N PHE A 17 -5.19 -11.45 4.36
CA PHE A 17 -5.20 -10.60 3.17
C PHE A 17 -6.37 -10.90 2.21
N GLU A 18 -6.78 -12.16 2.09
CA GLU A 18 -7.95 -12.54 1.28
C GLU A 18 -9.26 -11.97 1.86
N ASP A 19 -9.43 -11.99 3.19
CA ASP A 19 -10.60 -11.43 3.84
C ASP A 19 -10.64 -9.90 3.72
N TYR A 20 -9.51 -9.23 3.93
CA TYR A 20 -9.40 -7.80 3.65
C TYR A 20 -9.80 -7.47 2.20
N MET A 21 -9.27 -8.20 1.22
CA MET A 21 -9.61 -8.00 -0.20
C MET A 21 -11.10 -8.21 -0.47
N LYS A 22 -11.75 -9.17 0.21
CA LYS A 22 -13.19 -9.39 0.09
C LYS A 22 -13.98 -8.18 0.59
N GLU A 23 -13.62 -7.63 1.75
CA GLU A 23 -14.32 -6.47 2.34
C GLU A 23 -14.21 -5.20 1.47
N VAL A 24 -13.04 -4.96 0.85
CA VAL A 24 -12.89 -3.84 -0.10
C VAL A 24 -13.56 -4.09 -1.46
N GLY A 25 -14.14 -5.28 -1.69
CA GLY A 25 -14.95 -5.61 -2.87
C GLY A 25 -14.20 -6.31 -4.01
N VAL A 26 -12.99 -6.83 -3.78
CA VAL A 26 -12.20 -7.54 -4.80
C VAL A 26 -12.87 -8.88 -5.13
N GLY A 27 -13.06 -9.19 -6.41
CA GLY A 27 -13.64 -10.46 -6.87
C GLY A 27 -12.80 -11.70 -6.52
N PHE A 28 -13.46 -12.84 -6.31
CA PHE A 28 -12.84 -14.09 -5.80
C PHE A 28 -11.58 -14.52 -6.57
N THR A 29 -11.61 -14.51 -7.91
CA THR A 29 -10.47 -14.90 -8.74
C THR A 29 -9.25 -14.01 -8.52
N THR A 30 -9.46 -12.69 -8.46
CA THR A 30 -8.39 -11.71 -8.18
C THR A 30 -7.81 -11.93 -6.78
N ARG A 31 -8.65 -12.24 -5.78
CA ARG A 31 -8.18 -12.52 -4.42
C ARG A 31 -7.27 -13.74 -4.36
N LYS A 32 -7.61 -14.82 -5.07
CA LYS A 32 -6.76 -16.03 -5.12
C LYS A 32 -5.41 -15.75 -5.76
N MET A 33 -5.38 -15.05 -6.89
CA MET A 33 -4.11 -14.69 -7.54
C MET A 33 -3.26 -13.76 -6.68
N ALA A 34 -3.87 -12.75 -6.07
CA ALA A 34 -3.17 -11.82 -5.20
C ALA A 34 -2.66 -12.48 -3.90
N GLY A 35 -3.38 -13.44 -3.33
CA GLY A 35 -2.93 -14.20 -2.16
C GLY A 35 -1.73 -15.12 -2.43
N MET A 36 -1.54 -15.55 -3.68
CA MET A 36 -0.36 -16.32 -4.10
C MET A 36 0.82 -15.43 -4.52
N ALA A 37 0.58 -14.13 -4.74
CA ALA A 37 1.61 -13.20 -5.15
C ALA A 37 2.61 -12.95 -4.01
N LYS A 38 3.88 -12.82 -4.37
CA LYS A 38 4.96 -12.42 -3.45
C LYS A 38 5.58 -11.12 -3.96
N PRO A 39 4.90 -9.98 -3.75
CA PRO A 39 5.38 -8.71 -4.28
C PRO A 39 6.67 -8.26 -3.58
N ASN A 40 7.48 -7.52 -4.34
CA ASN A 40 8.49 -6.63 -3.78
C ASN A 40 7.89 -5.23 -3.66
N LEU A 41 8.06 -4.58 -2.51
CA LEU A 41 7.70 -3.19 -2.30
C LEU A 41 8.98 -2.35 -2.31
N ILE A 42 9.07 -1.42 -3.26
CA ILE A 42 10.21 -0.53 -3.43
C ILE A 42 9.76 0.87 -3.02
N ILE A 43 10.48 1.48 -2.08
CA ILE A 43 10.20 2.83 -1.61
C ILE A 43 11.43 3.69 -1.89
N SER A 44 11.22 4.84 -2.53
CA SER A 44 12.25 5.84 -2.80
C SER A 44 11.76 7.23 -2.44
N VAL A 45 12.71 8.13 -2.18
CA VAL A 45 12.46 9.54 -1.87
C VAL A 45 13.34 10.38 -2.79
N ASN A 46 12.75 11.38 -3.43
CA ASN A 46 13.45 12.38 -4.23
C ASN A 46 12.93 13.77 -3.85
N GLY A 47 13.69 14.49 -3.03
CA GLY A 47 13.25 15.76 -2.45
C GLY A 47 12.04 15.56 -1.55
N ASP A 48 10.91 16.19 -1.90
CA ASP A 48 9.65 16.09 -1.17
C ASP A 48 8.67 15.04 -1.75
N VAL A 49 9.08 14.34 -2.80
CA VAL A 49 8.28 13.29 -3.46
C VAL A 49 8.72 11.92 -2.95
N ILE A 50 7.76 11.14 -2.47
CA ILE A 50 7.94 9.74 -2.11
C ILE A 50 7.28 8.88 -3.19
N THR A 51 7.99 7.85 -3.65
CA THR A 51 7.46 6.87 -4.58
C THR A 51 7.36 5.52 -3.88
N ILE A 52 6.19 4.87 -4.00
CA ILE A 52 5.98 3.49 -3.58
C ILE A 52 5.60 2.68 -4.81
N ARG A 53 6.42 1.69 -5.12
CA ARG A 53 6.22 0.75 -6.22
C ARG A 53 6.03 -0.66 -5.68
N SER A 54 5.00 -1.35 -6.13
CA SER A 54 4.77 -2.76 -5.83
C SER A 54 4.98 -3.57 -7.10
N GLU A 55 5.88 -4.54 -7.06
CA GLU A 55 6.18 -5.41 -8.21
C GLU A 55 5.81 -6.85 -7.91
N SER A 56 5.04 -7.49 -8.78
CA SER A 56 4.71 -8.91 -8.69
C SER A 56 4.54 -9.54 -10.06
N ALA A 57 4.56 -10.87 -10.15
CA ALA A 57 4.22 -11.58 -11.38
C ALA A 57 2.77 -11.35 -11.84
N PHE A 58 1.90 -10.83 -10.95
CA PHE A 58 0.49 -10.60 -11.23
C PHE A 58 0.24 -9.19 -11.77
N LYS A 59 0.61 -8.16 -10.99
CA LYS A 59 0.43 -6.75 -11.37
C LYS A 59 1.49 -5.89 -10.69
N ASN A 60 1.93 -4.88 -11.41
CA ASN A 60 2.82 -3.84 -10.90
C ASN A 60 2.03 -2.55 -10.72
N THR A 61 2.26 -1.84 -9.62
CA THR A 61 1.68 -0.52 -9.35
C THR A 61 2.75 0.43 -8.87
N GLU A 62 2.56 1.72 -9.12
CA GLU A 62 3.46 2.77 -8.68
C GLU A 62 2.63 4.01 -8.35
N ILE A 63 2.91 4.60 -7.19
CA ILE A 63 2.34 5.89 -6.77
C ILE A 63 3.48 6.82 -6.39
N SER A 64 3.39 8.09 -6.78
CA SER A 64 4.30 9.16 -6.37
C SER A 64 3.49 10.28 -5.74
N PHE A 65 3.86 10.69 -4.54
CA PHE A 65 3.05 11.60 -3.72
C PHE A 65 3.93 12.48 -2.84
N LYS A 66 3.35 13.59 -2.40
CA LYS A 66 3.87 14.41 -1.31
C LYS A 66 3.06 14.13 -0.06
N LEU A 67 3.71 14.15 1.10
CA LEU A 67 3.00 13.93 2.37
C LEU A 67 1.89 14.97 2.55
N SER A 68 0.77 14.51 3.11
CA SER A 68 -0.40 15.32 3.46
C SER A 68 -1.06 16.03 2.26
N GLN A 69 -0.80 15.58 1.04
CA GLN A 69 -1.46 16.06 -0.17
C GLN A 69 -2.33 14.95 -0.76
N GLU A 70 -3.59 15.28 -1.06
CA GLU A 70 -4.51 14.35 -1.72
C GLU A 70 -4.13 14.19 -3.20
N PHE A 71 -4.18 12.96 -3.71
CA PHE A 71 -3.93 12.64 -5.11
C PHE A 71 -4.88 11.53 -5.61
N GLU A 72 -5.02 11.43 -6.92
CA GLU A 72 -5.75 10.33 -7.56
C GLU A 72 -4.87 9.08 -7.64
N GLU A 73 -5.39 7.95 -7.19
CA GLU A 73 -4.73 6.64 -7.26
C GLU A 73 -5.63 5.65 -7.98
N VAL A 74 -5.03 4.84 -8.87
CA VAL A 74 -5.66 3.63 -9.39
C VAL A 74 -5.02 2.45 -8.67
N THR A 75 -5.79 1.76 -7.84
CA THR A 75 -5.29 0.65 -7.03
C THR A 75 -5.04 -0.60 -7.89
N ALA A 76 -4.32 -1.58 -7.34
CA ALA A 76 -4.04 -2.83 -8.05
C ALA A 76 -5.31 -3.59 -8.48
N ASP A 77 -6.42 -3.41 -7.74
CA ASP A 77 -7.74 -3.94 -8.03
C ASP A 77 -8.64 -2.99 -8.83
N ASP A 78 -8.06 -2.00 -9.52
CA ASP A 78 -8.70 -1.09 -10.47
C ASP A 78 -9.74 -0.12 -9.87
N ARG A 79 -9.74 0.07 -8.54
CA ARG A 79 -10.51 1.16 -7.91
C ARG A 79 -9.82 2.48 -8.18
N LYS A 80 -10.61 3.47 -8.61
CA LYS A 80 -10.19 4.89 -8.63
C LYS A 80 -10.50 5.49 -7.27
N VAL A 81 -9.47 5.90 -6.56
CA VAL A 81 -9.59 6.40 -5.18
C VAL A 81 -8.92 7.76 -5.05
N LYS A 82 -9.38 8.53 -4.07
CA LYS A 82 -8.64 9.68 -3.55
C LYS A 82 -7.78 9.21 -2.40
N SER A 83 -6.47 9.39 -2.52
CA SER A 83 -5.50 8.93 -1.54
C SER A 83 -4.80 10.10 -0.87
N THR A 84 -4.58 9.99 0.43
CA THR A 84 -3.72 10.89 1.19
C THR A 84 -2.79 10.06 2.05
N ILE A 85 -1.50 10.40 2.05
CA ILE A 85 -0.49 9.69 2.83
C ILE A 85 0.14 10.66 3.81
N THR A 86 0.08 10.34 5.10
CA THR A 86 0.70 11.11 6.18
C THR A 86 1.80 10.29 6.86
N LEU A 87 2.69 10.98 7.56
CA LEU A 87 3.66 10.35 8.46
C LEU A 87 3.21 10.65 9.89
N ASP A 88 2.70 9.63 10.58
CA ASP A 88 2.13 9.74 11.93
C ASP A 88 2.75 8.70 12.85
N GLU A 89 3.24 9.12 14.02
CA GLU A 89 3.93 8.26 15.00
C GLU A 89 5.01 7.32 14.41
N GLY A 90 5.73 7.81 13.39
CA GLY A 90 6.76 7.03 12.70
C GLY A 90 6.23 5.96 11.75
N ALA A 91 4.95 6.00 11.38
CA ALA A 91 4.31 5.15 10.39
C ALA A 91 3.81 5.96 9.18
N LEU A 92 3.94 5.40 7.98
CA LEU A 92 3.26 5.94 6.80
C LEU A 92 1.80 5.46 6.81
N VAL A 93 0.86 6.40 6.91
CA VAL A 93 -0.58 6.13 6.97
C VAL A 93 -1.21 6.58 5.65
N GLN A 94 -1.59 5.63 4.82
CA GLN A 94 -2.30 5.86 3.56
C GLN A 94 -3.79 5.66 3.78
N VAL A 95 -4.59 6.71 3.57
CA VAL A 95 -6.05 6.63 3.57
C VAL A 95 -6.53 6.72 2.13
N GLN A 96 -7.28 5.73 1.67
CA GLN A 96 -7.90 5.71 0.36
C GLN A 96 -9.42 5.85 0.53
N LYS A 97 -10.06 6.72 -0.26
CA LYS A 97 -11.51 6.96 -0.23
C LYS A 97 -12.13 6.80 -1.61
N TRP A 98 -13.27 6.13 -1.70
CA TRP A 98 -14.06 5.94 -2.92
C TRP A 98 -15.51 5.62 -2.57
N ASP A 99 -16.48 6.13 -3.33
CA ASP A 99 -17.91 5.78 -3.20
C ASP A 99 -18.45 5.78 -1.75
N GLY A 100 -18.02 6.76 -0.93
CA GLY A 100 -18.41 6.86 0.48
C GLY A 100 -17.74 5.85 1.43
N LYS A 101 -16.86 4.98 0.93
CA LYS A 101 -16.04 4.02 1.67
C LYS A 101 -14.64 4.55 1.91
N SER A 102 -13.94 3.95 2.87
CA SER A 102 -12.53 4.21 3.12
C SER A 102 -11.78 2.97 3.57
N THR A 103 -10.52 2.85 3.18
CA THR A 103 -9.57 1.89 3.77
C THR A 103 -8.32 2.64 4.22
N THR A 104 -7.65 2.11 5.24
CA THR A 104 -6.38 2.63 5.75
C THR A 104 -5.30 1.57 5.64
N ILE A 105 -4.16 1.93 5.04
CA ILE A 105 -2.96 1.09 4.96
C ILE A 105 -1.87 1.78 5.77
N LYS A 106 -1.47 1.17 6.89
CA LYS A 106 -0.39 1.65 7.75
C LYS A 106 0.88 0.85 7.48
N ARG A 107 2.00 1.53 7.25
CA ARG A 107 3.32 0.92 7.09
C ARG A 107 4.23 1.43 8.20
N LYS A 108 4.72 0.52 9.04
CA LYS A 108 5.60 0.84 10.16
C LYS A 108 6.83 -0.06 10.13
N ARG A 109 8.00 0.52 10.38
CA ARG A 109 9.22 -0.26 10.56
C ARG A 109 9.26 -0.80 11.99
N VAL A 110 9.47 -2.10 12.11
CA VAL A 110 9.69 -2.82 13.37
C VAL A 110 10.98 -3.60 13.18
N ASP A 111 12.05 -3.16 13.85
CA ASP A 111 13.41 -3.67 13.66
C ASP A 111 13.87 -3.62 12.19
N ASP A 112 14.15 -4.79 11.61
CA ASP A 112 14.57 -5.00 10.22
C ASP A 112 13.39 -5.29 9.27
N LYS A 113 12.15 -5.18 9.75
CA LYS A 113 10.93 -5.50 8.98
C LYS A 113 10.09 -4.27 8.73
N LEU A 114 9.44 -4.27 7.56
CA LEU A 114 8.33 -3.37 7.26
C LEU A 114 7.02 -4.11 7.51
N VAL A 115 6.29 -3.70 8.55
CA VAL A 115 4.97 -4.24 8.89
C VAL A 115 3.91 -3.39 8.21
N VAL A 116 3.05 -4.04 7.44
CA VAL A 116 1.92 -3.40 6.73
C VAL A 116 0.62 -3.92 7.32
N VAL A 117 -0.23 -3.02 7.80
CA VAL A 117 -1.55 -3.33 8.35
C VAL A 117 -2.60 -2.60 7.53
N SER A 118 -3.52 -3.35 6.94
CA SER A 118 -4.65 -2.81 6.18
C SER A 118 -5.95 -2.96 6.97
N ILE A 119 -6.73 -1.90 7.05
CA ILE A 119 -7.96 -1.83 7.84
C ILE A 119 -9.04 -1.25 6.93
N PHE A 120 -10.13 -1.99 6.76
CA PHE A 120 -11.35 -1.52 6.10
C PHE A 120 -12.41 -1.24 7.15
#